data_AF-K5D470-F1
#
_entry.id   AF-K5D470-F1
#
_cell.length_a   1.000
_cell.length_b   1.000
_cell.length_c   1.000
_cell.angle_alpha   90.00
_cell.angle_beta   90.00
_cell.angle_gamma   90.00
#
_symmetry.space_group_name_H-M   'P 1'
#
loop_
_entity.id
_entity.type
_entity.pdbx_description
1 polymer ?
#
loop_
_entity_poly.entity_id
_entity_poly.type
_entity_poly.pdbx_seq_one_letter_code
_entity_poly.pdbx_strand_id
1 'polypeptide(L)' 'MLIEEANESCYWLELIIEGQLLAKEKVEPLLDEANQITAIMVASRKTAKAE' A
#
# COMPACT_ATOMS: atom_id res chain seq x y z
N MET A 1 11.88 -6.61 -1.72
CA MET A 1 10.83 -7.64 -1.73
C MET A 1 9.61 -7.23 -0.91
N LEU A 2 9.22 -7.79 0.25
CA LEU A 2 7.83 -7.55 0.75
C LEU A 2 7.34 -6.09 0.87
N ILE A 3 8.15 -5.16 1.41
CA ILE A 3 7.76 -3.74 1.48
C ILE A 3 7.75 -3.07 0.10
N GLU A 4 8.59 -3.55 -0.81
CA GLU A 4 8.65 -3.11 -2.21
C GLU A 4 7.40 -3.58 -2.96
N GLU A 5 7.01 -4.85 -2.82
CA GLU A 5 5.76 -5.41 -3.38
C GLU A 5 4.53 -4.66 -2.83
N ALA A 6 4.54 -4.29 -1.55
CA ALA A 6 3.45 -3.54 -0.93
C ALA A 6 3.37 -2.10 -1.45
N ASN A 7 4.52 -1.44 -1.63
CA ASN A 7 4.58 -0.12 -2.27
C ASN A 7 4.14 -0.18 -3.74
N GLU A 8 4.54 -1.20 -4.49
CA GLU A 8 4.10 -1.40 -5.87
C GLU A 8 2.58 -1.61 -5.95
N SER A 9 2.01 -2.35 -5.00
CA SER A 9 0.55 -2.54 -4.91
C SER A 9 -0.18 -1.20 -4.67
N CYS A 10 0.35 -0.33 -3.81
CA CYS A 10 -0.18 1.02 -3.61
C CYS A 10 -0.10 1.84 -4.89
N TYR A 11 1.04 1.77 -5.59
CA TYR A 11 1.22 2.46 -6.87
C TYR A 11 0.22 2.02 -7.95
N TRP A 12 -0.11 0.72 -8.04
CA TRP A 12 -1.15 0.25 -8.95
C TRP A 12 -2.53 0.81 -8.61
N LEU A 13 -2.87 0.91 -7.32
CA LEU A 13 -4.14 1.49 -6.87
C LEU A 13 -4.22 2.99 -7.19
N GLU A 14 -3.12 3.72 -7.04
CA GLU A 14 -3.02 5.13 -7.46
C GLU A 14 -3.23 5.29 -8.97
N LEU A 15 -2.56 4.47 -9.78
CA LEU A 15 -2.74 4.48 -11.24
C LEU A 15 -4.17 4.15 -11.67
N ILE A 16 -4.84 3.23 -10.97
CA ILE A 16 -6.25 2.89 -11.25
C ILE A 16 -7.16 4.10 -10.99
N ILE A 17 -6.91 4.86 -9.91
CA ILE A 17 -7.65 6.08 -9.59
C ILE A 17 -7.36 7.18 -10.61
N GLU A 18 -6.09 7.44 -10.91
CA GLU A 18 -5.67 8.46 -11.87
C GLU A 18 -6.17 8.17 -13.28
N GLY A 19 -6.10 6.91 -13.71
CA GLY A 19 -6.59 6.45 -15.00
C GLY A 19 -8.11 6.34 -15.09
N GLN A 20 -8.84 6.65 -14.03
CA GLN A 20 -10.30 6.52 -13.94
C GLN A 20 -10.81 5.13 -14.37
N LEU A 21 -10.00 4.08 -14.14
CA LEU A 21 -10.29 2.72 -14.58
C LEU A 21 -11.39 2.07 -13.73
N LEU A 22 -11.56 2.53 -12.50
CA LEU A 22 -12.61 2.16 -11.57
C LEU A 22 -13.13 3.40 -10.82
N ALA A 23 -14.34 3.30 -10.27
CA ALA A 23 -14.90 4.35 -9.43
C ALA A 23 -13.99 4.59 -8.20
N LYS A 24 -13.54 5.84 -8.03
CA LYS A 24 -12.61 6.22 -6.97
C LYS A 24 -13.09 5.76 -5.59
N GLU A 25 -14.38 5.86 -5.31
CA GLU A 25 -14.96 5.50 -4.00
C GLU A 25 -14.78 4.03 -3.64
N LYS A 26 -14.53 3.15 -4.64
CA LYS A 26 -14.25 1.73 -4.42
C LYS A 26 -12.77 1.45 -4.20
N VAL A 27 -11.89 2.28 -4.73
CA VAL A 27 -10.43 2.06 -4.75
C VAL A 27 -9.75 2.82 -3.62
N GLU A 28 -10.24 4.01 -3.26
CA GLU A 28 -9.70 4.83 -2.18
C GLU A 28 -9.65 4.10 -0.82
N PRO A 29 -10.67 3.32 -0.40
CA PRO A 29 -10.58 2.52 0.82
C PRO A 29 -9.50 1.43 0.76
N LEU A 30 -9.29 0.83 -0.42
CA LEU A 30 -8.27 -0.21 -0.63
C LEU A 30 -6.87 0.40 -0.59
N LEU A 31 -6.68 1.59 -1.16
CA LEU A 31 -5.43 2.33 -1.11
C LEU A 31 -5.08 2.73 0.33
N ASP A 32 -6.07 3.18 1.11
CA ASP A 32 -5.87 3.50 2.52
C ASP A 32 -5.45 2.25 3.33
N GLU A 33 -6.16 1.14 3.17
CA GLU A 33 -5.79 -0.14 3.82
C GLU A 33 -4.39 -0.62 3.41
N ALA A 34 -4.05 -0.56 2.13
CA ALA A 34 -2.74 -0.96 1.62
C ALA A 34 -1.60 -0.10 2.22
N ASN A 35 -1.83 1.20 2.40
CA ASN A 35 -0.90 2.10 3.08
C ASN A 35 -0.71 1.73 4.56
N GLN A 36 -1.80 1.41 5.27
CA GLN A 36 -1.74 0.96 6.66
C GLN A 36 -0.94 -0.35 6.81
N ILE A 37 -1.20 -1.33 5.94
CA ILE A 37 -0.46 -2.61 5.93
C ILE A 37 1.03 -2.37 5.67
N THR A 38 1.35 -1.51 4.70
CA THR A 38 2.74 -1.15 4.39
C THR A 38 3.43 -0.51 5.60
N ALA A 39 2.75 0.40 6.30
CA ALA A 39 3.27 1.04 7.52
C ALA A 39 3.55 0.02 8.63
N ILE A 40 2.64 -0.94 8.84
CA ILE A 40 2.81 -2.05 9.79
C ILE A 40 4.05 -2.87 9.40
N MET A 41 4.19 -3.28 8.14
CA MET A 41 5.31 -4.10 7.69
C MET A 41 6.66 -3.38 7.82
N VAL A 42 6.70 -2.08 7.54
CA VAL A 42 7.89 -1.24 7.77
C VAL A 42 8.23 -1.19 9.25
N ALA A 43 7.24 -0.96 10.12
CA ALA A 43 7.43 -0.93 11.56
C ALA A 43 7.90 -2.28 12.11
N SER A 44 7.25 -3.39 11.73
CA SER A 44 7.64 -4.75 12.10
C SER A 44 9.07 -5.07 11.69
N ARG A 45 9.48 -4.69 10.47
CA ARG A 45 10.87 -4.87 10.02
C ARG A 45 11.87 -4.05 10.85
N LYS A 46 11.50 -2.84 11.27
CA LYS A 46 12.36 -2.01 12.12
C LYS A 46 12.53 -2.63 13.50
N THR A 47 11.45 -3.11 14.10
CA THR A 47 11.50 -3.79 15.41
C THR A 47 12.31 -5.08 15.33
N ALA A 48 12.08 -5.92 14.33
CA ALA A 48 12.80 -7.18 14.17
C ALA A 48 14.31 -7.02 13.86
N LYS A 49 14.76 -5.83 13.47
CA LYS A 49 16.17 -5.49 13.27
C LYS A 49 16.81 -4.78 14.48
N ALA A 50 16.01 -4.37 15.45
CA ALA A 50 16.47 -3.67 16.65
C ALA A 50 16.82 -4.64 17.80
N GLU A 51 16.71 -5.95 17.55
CA GLU A 51 17.21 -7.05 18.41
C GLU A 51 18.48 -7.68 17.83
#